data_AF-A0A534KMG4-F1
#
_entry.id   AF-A0A534KMG4-F1
#
_cell.length_a   1.000
_cell.length_b   1.000
_cell.length_c   1.000
_cell.angle_alpha   90.00
_cell.angle_beta   90.00
_cell.angle_gamma   90.00
#
_symmetry.space_group_name_H-M   'P 1'
#
loop_
_entity.id
_entity.type
_entity.pdbx_description
1 polymer ?
#
loop_
_entity_poly.entity_id
_entity_poly.type
_entity_poly.pdbx_seq_one_letter_code
_entity_poly.pdbx_strand_id
1 'polypeptide(L)'
;MAFSEEQGGLGPVENNPEQTSGAWRLLIWAVLLVLAIASPSLSPSSWGGLVALWGWTPLLVGAAAAWTVIGFGGYREWRHHTDRLESIPIRIHVDGSRGKTGTCRLIGAALRANGLRVVVKTTGKMPVLIDASGNEKIIERPPTPTANLREQKDIVRLATEQHAQAIVVECMAVDPELRRASENTLIRATLAVITNVRRDHLEVIGPDIGTGARNLSDVIPPNGTVVTAEQRLLPALQDEAEKRHARVVTVDPETVSDALLESFPYITFKEN
;
A
#
# COMPACT_ATOMS: atom_id res chain seq x y z
N MET A 1 -19.31 -23.99 -55.39
CA MET A 1 -20.60 -24.47 -54.84
C MET A 1 -20.27 -25.25 -53.59
N ALA A 2 -20.66 -24.91 -52.37
CA ALA A 2 -21.69 -24.01 -51.90
C ALA A 2 -21.24 -23.32 -50.59
N PHE A 3 -21.89 -22.21 -50.29
CA PHE A 3 -21.76 -21.38 -49.10
C PHE A 3 -22.31 -22.08 -47.85
N SER A 4 -21.69 -21.82 -46.69
CA SER A 4 -22.44 -21.59 -45.45
C SER A 4 -21.70 -20.55 -44.61
N GLU A 5 -22.34 -19.39 -44.45
CA GLU A 5 -22.00 -18.33 -43.50
C GLU A 5 -22.24 -18.83 -42.07
N GLU A 6 -21.33 -18.53 -41.14
CA GLU A 6 -21.70 -18.16 -39.77
C GLU A 6 -20.66 -17.23 -39.13
N GLN A 7 -21.09 -15.97 -39.01
CA GLN A 7 -20.93 -15.07 -37.87
C GLN A 7 -19.51 -14.71 -37.40
N GLY A 8 -19.06 -13.54 -37.85
CA GLY A 8 -17.97 -12.78 -37.23
C GLY A 8 -18.35 -12.36 -35.81
N GLY A 9 -17.80 -13.09 -34.84
CA GLY A 9 -17.81 -12.71 -33.44
C GLY A 9 -16.91 -11.49 -33.21
N LEU A 10 -17.51 -10.44 -32.66
CA LEU A 10 -16.84 -9.24 -32.16
C LEU A 10 -15.68 -9.65 -31.23
N GLY A 11 -14.45 -9.35 -31.64
CA GLY A 11 -13.29 -9.38 -30.75
C GLY A 11 -13.51 -8.44 -29.56
N PRO A 12 -12.85 -8.69 -28.42
CA PRO A 12 -12.99 -7.84 -27.24
C PRO A 12 -12.58 -6.42 -27.62
N VAL A 13 -13.51 -5.48 -27.46
CA VAL A 13 -13.24 -4.05 -27.60
C VAL A 13 -12.17 -3.70 -26.56
N GLU A 14 -10.96 -3.42 -27.02
CA GLU A 14 -9.91 -2.80 -26.21
C GLU A 14 -10.46 -1.48 -25.68
N ASN A 15 -10.93 -1.49 -24.44
CA ASN A 15 -11.27 -0.29 -23.71
C ASN A 15 -9.97 0.42 -23.37
N ASN A 16 -9.55 1.31 -24.28
CA ASN A 16 -8.43 2.22 -24.08
C ASN A 16 -8.71 3.08 -22.83
N PRO A 17 -7.89 2.98 -21.75
CA PRO A 17 -8.14 3.66 -20.47
C PRO A 17 -8.01 5.19 -20.54
N GLU A 18 -7.67 5.76 -21.70
CA GLU A 18 -7.64 7.22 -21.89
C GLU A 18 -9.03 7.87 -21.91
N GLN A 19 -10.12 7.11 -22.16
CA GLN A 19 -11.42 7.72 -22.44
C GLN A 19 -12.15 8.34 -21.23
N THR A 20 -11.84 7.91 -20.00
CA THR A 20 -12.40 8.53 -18.77
C THR A 20 -11.46 9.53 -18.10
N SER A 21 -10.23 9.69 -18.60
CA SER A 21 -9.24 10.62 -18.05
C SER A 21 -9.53 12.11 -18.37
N GLY A 22 -10.53 12.38 -19.21
CA GLY A 22 -10.90 13.72 -19.66
C GLY A 22 -12.17 14.31 -19.03
N ALA A 23 -12.96 13.54 -18.28
CA ALA A 23 -14.27 14.02 -17.80
C ALA A 23 -14.15 15.23 -16.85
N TRP A 24 -13.12 15.27 -16.01
CA TRP A 24 -12.81 16.44 -15.18
C TRP A 24 -12.30 17.62 -16.00
N ARG A 25 -11.59 17.38 -17.12
CA ARG A 25 -11.21 18.43 -18.07
C ARG A 25 -12.46 19.01 -18.74
N LEU A 26 -13.44 18.19 -19.08
CA LEU A 26 -14.73 18.63 -19.63
C LEU A 26 -15.53 19.44 -18.61
N LEU A 27 -15.46 19.12 -17.31
CA LEU A 27 -16.06 19.96 -16.26
C LEU A 27 -15.37 21.32 -16.13
N ILE A 28 -14.03 21.36 -16.20
CA ILE A 28 -13.27 22.62 -16.23
C ILE A 28 -13.64 23.43 -17.46
N TRP A 29 -13.67 22.81 -18.64
CA TRP A 29 -14.05 23.47 -19.88
C TRP A 29 -15.52 23.89 -19.90
N ALA A 30 -16.43 23.13 -19.29
CA ALA A 30 -17.83 23.51 -19.16
C ALA A 30 -18.00 24.71 -18.24
N VAL A 31 -17.28 24.77 -17.11
CA VAL A 31 -17.28 25.94 -16.22
C VAL A 31 -16.67 27.15 -16.92
N LEU A 32 -15.54 26.98 -17.62
CA LEU A 32 -14.91 28.05 -18.40
C LEU A 32 -15.78 28.52 -19.57
N LEU A 33 -16.50 27.60 -20.22
CA LEU A 33 -17.44 27.90 -21.31
C LEU A 33 -18.67 28.64 -20.78
N VAL A 34 -19.24 28.22 -19.64
CA VAL A 34 -20.33 28.94 -18.97
C VAL A 34 -19.88 30.34 -18.56
N LEU A 35 -18.67 30.48 -18.00
CA LEU A 35 -18.07 31.78 -17.69
C LEU A 35 -17.81 32.62 -18.95
N ALA A 36 -17.39 32.00 -20.05
CA ALA A 36 -17.15 32.67 -21.32
C ALA A 36 -18.46 33.08 -22.03
N ILE A 37 -19.53 32.29 -21.93
CA ILE A 37 -20.87 32.61 -22.46
C ILE A 37 -21.58 33.65 -21.59
N ALA A 38 -21.32 33.66 -20.28
CA ALA A 38 -21.77 34.71 -19.36
C ALA A 38 -20.92 35.98 -19.43
N SER A 39 -19.74 35.94 -20.09
CA SER A 39 -18.84 37.09 -20.20
C SER A 39 -19.35 38.25 -21.08
N PRO A 40 -20.14 38.08 -22.15
CA PRO A 40 -20.64 39.19 -22.97
C PRO A 40 -21.79 39.96 -22.28
N SER A 41 -22.50 39.31 -21.35
CA SER A 41 -23.48 39.95 -20.45
C SER A 41 -22.83 40.61 -19.23
N LEU A 42 -21.50 40.52 -19.09
CA LEU A 42 -20.69 41.17 -18.07
C LEU A 42 -19.69 42.11 -18.75
N SER A 43 -20.04 43.39 -18.91
CA SER A 43 -19.17 44.37 -19.56
C SER A 43 -17.77 44.40 -18.89
N PRO A 44 -16.65 44.59 -19.62
CA PRO A 44 -15.32 44.74 -19.02
C PRO A 44 -15.22 45.87 -17.97
N SER A 45 -16.08 46.90 -18.08
CA SER A 45 -16.25 47.95 -17.07
C SER A 45 -16.96 47.48 -15.79
N SER A 46 -17.65 46.35 -15.82
CA SER A 46 -18.27 45.67 -14.68
C SER A 46 -17.40 44.58 -14.05
N TRP A 47 -16.29 44.16 -14.68
CA TRP A 47 -15.24 43.36 -14.01
C TRP A 47 -14.51 44.19 -12.96
N GLY A 48 -14.24 45.46 -13.29
CA GLY A 48 -13.89 46.48 -12.31
C GLY A 48 -14.99 46.64 -11.26
N GLY A 49 -16.27 46.64 -11.64
CA GLY A 49 -17.41 46.78 -10.72
C GLY A 49 -17.62 45.61 -9.75
N LEU A 50 -17.51 44.35 -10.16
CA LEU A 50 -17.69 43.18 -9.28
C LEU A 50 -16.51 42.98 -8.32
N VAL A 51 -15.28 43.16 -8.81
CA VAL A 51 -14.07 43.18 -7.98
C VAL A 51 -13.99 44.45 -7.13
N ALA A 52 -14.56 45.60 -7.56
CA ALA A 52 -14.64 46.82 -6.75
C ALA A 52 -15.82 46.86 -5.77
N LEU A 53 -16.92 46.13 -6.02
CA LEU A 53 -18.08 46.06 -5.12
C LEU A 53 -17.88 45.05 -3.99
N TRP A 54 -17.23 43.92 -4.26
CA TRP A 54 -17.06 42.83 -3.29
C TRP A 54 -15.61 42.54 -2.91
N GLY A 55 -14.63 43.05 -3.66
CA GLY A 55 -13.21 42.78 -3.43
C GLY A 55 -12.80 41.34 -3.77
N TRP A 56 -11.52 41.03 -3.60
CA TRP A 56 -11.00 39.66 -3.63
C TRP A 56 -11.57 38.79 -2.48
N THR A 57 -12.26 39.39 -1.52
CA THR A 57 -12.71 38.81 -0.26
C THR A 57 -13.57 37.55 -0.43
N PRO A 58 -14.62 37.48 -1.27
CA PRO A 58 -15.45 36.28 -1.38
C PRO A 58 -14.72 35.11 -2.05
N LEU A 59 -13.82 35.39 -3.00
CA LEU A 59 -12.99 34.37 -3.63
C LEU A 59 -11.99 33.79 -2.63
N LEU A 60 -11.34 34.64 -1.83
CA LEU A 60 -10.44 34.20 -0.77
C LEU A 60 -11.17 33.42 0.32
N VAL A 61 -12.36 33.87 0.73
CA VAL A 61 -13.20 33.16 1.71
C VAL A 61 -13.68 31.82 1.16
N GLY A 62 -14.12 31.76 -0.10
CA GLY A 62 -14.53 30.53 -0.76
C GLY A 62 -13.38 29.53 -0.91
N ALA A 63 -12.20 29.99 -1.33
CA ALA A 63 -10.99 29.17 -1.40
C ALA A 63 -10.58 28.68 0.00
N ALA A 64 -10.58 29.55 1.01
CA ALA A 64 -10.26 29.18 2.39
C ALA A 64 -11.26 28.16 2.95
N ALA A 65 -12.55 28.32 2.68
CA ALA A 65 -13.58 27.36 3.09
C ALA A 65 -13.38 26.00 2.41
N ALA A 66 -13.08 25.98 1.10
CA ALA A 66 -12.78 24.75 0.37
C ALA A 66 -11.53 24.04 0.94
N TRP A 67 -10.45 24.78 1.17
CA TRP A 67 -9.24 24.23 1.80
C TRP A 67 -9.48 23.75 3.23
N THR A 68 -10.33 24.43 3.98
CA THR A 68 -10.71 24.00 5.33
C THR A 68 -11.47 22.68 5.30
N VAL A 69 -12.44 22.52 4.38
CA VAL A 69 -13.19 21.27 4.24
C VAL A 69 -12.28 20.13 3.80
N ILE A 70 -11.41 20.36 2.80
CA ILE A 70 -10.45 19.36 2.31
C ILE A 70 -9.47 18.98 3.42
N GLY A 71 -8.88 19.97 4.10
CA GLY A 71 -7.92 19.76 5.18
C GLY A 71 -8.53 19.03 6.37
N PHE A 72 -9.75 19.42 6.77
CA PHE A 72 -10.48 18.75 7.85
C PHE A 72 -10.86 17.31 7.49
N GLY A 73 -11.32 17.07 6.25
CA GLY A 73 -11.60 15.73 5.75
C GLY A 73 -10.35 14.83 5.74
N GLY A 74 -9.24 15.36 5.24
CA GLY A 74 -7.95 14.67 5.25
C GLY A 74 -7.45 14.36 6.67
N TYR A 75 -7.54 15.33 7.59
CA TYR A 75 -7.17 15.15 8.98
C TYR A 75 -8.03 14.07 9.67
N ARG A 76 -9.35 14.09 9.47
CA ARG A 76 -10.25 13.07 10.01
C ARG A 76 -9.92 11.68 9.50
N GLU A 77 -9.66 11.54 8.21
CA GLU A 77 -9.31 10.24 7.62
C GLU A 77 -7.97 9.72 8.15
N TRP A 78 -6.96 10.59 8.23
CA TRP A 78 -5.67 10.26 8.83
C TRP A 78 -5.80 9.83 10.29
N ARG A 79 -6.64 10.54 11.07
CA ARG A 79 -6.95 10.18 12.46
C ARG A 79 -7.64 8.84 12.57
N HIS A 80 -8.71 8.63 11.82
CA HIS A 80 -9.43 7.36 11.84
C HIS A 80 -8.55 6.17 11.41
N HIS A 81 -7.69 6.34 10.41
CA HIS A 81 -6.73 5.31 10.03
C HIS A 81 -5.72 5.03 11.14
N THR A 82 -5.21 6.09 11.77
CA THR A 82 -4.27 5.99 12.90
C THR A 82 -4.90 5.26 14.09
N ASP A 83 -6.11 5.62 14.48
CA ASP A 83 -6.82 4.99 15.59
C ASP A 83 -7.08 3.50 15.31
N ARG A 84 -7.40 3.13 14.06
CA ARG A 84 -7.53 1.73 13.62
C ARG A 84 -6.22 0.96 13.78
N LEU A 85 -5.10 1.53 13.31
CA LEU A 85 -3.78 0.90 13.48
C LEU A 85 -3.44 0.69 14.95
N GLU A 86 -3.66 1.71 15.78
CA GLU A 86 -3.35 1.66 17.21
C GLU A 86 -4.23 0.66 17.97
N SER A 87 -5.42 0.33 17.45
CA SER A 87 -6.28 -0.71 18.00
C SER A 87 -5.80 -2.15 17.74
N ILE A 88 -4.90 -2.36 16.76
CA ILE A 88 -4.34 -3.68 16.41
C ILE A 88 -2.94 -3.79 17.03
N PRO A 89 -2.76 -4.49 18.16
CA PRO A 89 -1.52 -4.40 18.94
C PRO A 89 -0.30 -5.05 18.26
N ILE A 90 -0.51 -6.06 17.41
CA ILE A 90 0.57 -6.75 16.69
C ILE A 90 0.47 -6.39 15.21
N ARG A 91 1.44 -5.64 14.70
CA ARG A 91 1.50 -5.24 13.29
C ARG A 91 2.82 -5.69 12.70
N ILE A 92 2.76 -6.68 11.82
CA ILE A 92 3.93 -7.33 11.24
C ILE A 92 4.06 -6.91 9.78
N HIS A 93 5.15 -6.25 9.44
CA HIS A 93 5.46 -5.88 8.05
C HIS A 93 6.59 -6.77 7.53
N VAL A 94 6.29 -7.55 6.51
CA VAL A 94 7.24 -8.53 5.94
C VAL A 94 7.80 -7.97 4.65
N ASP A 95 9.11 -7.78 4.60
CA ASP A 95 9.86 -7.35 3.42
C ASP A 95 11.04 -8.30 3.13
N GLY A 96 11.71 -8.07 2.02
CA GLY A 96 12.84 -8.86 1.54
C GLY A 96 12.73 -9.15 0.04
N SER A 97 13.81 -9.61 -0.56
CA SER A 97 13.83 -9.87 -2.01
C SER A 97 12.92 -11.04 -2.39
N ARG A 98 13.00 -12.17 -1.66
CA ARG A 98 12.22 -13.40 -1.94
C ARG A 98 11.60 -14.00 -0.69
N GLY A 99 10.59 -14.84 -0.84
CA GLY A 99 9.98 -15.58 0.27
C GLY A 99 8.87 -14.87 1.03
N LYS A 100 8.68 -13.55 0.84
CA LYS A 100 7.70 -12.72 1.57
C LYS A 100 6.30 -13.33 1.67
N THR A 101 5.70 -13.73 0.54
CA THR A 101 4.35 -14.31 0.51
C THR A 101 4.25 -15.59 1.36
N GLY A 102 5.23 -16.48 1.27
CA GLY A 102 5.27 -17.71 2.06
C GLY A 102 5.41 -17.42 3.55
N THR A 103 6.37 -16.58 3.91
CA THR A 103 6.62 -16.13 5.29
C THR A 103 5.38 -15.46 5.89
N CYS A 104 4.68 -14.57 5.17
CA CYS A 104 3.43 -13.96 5.65
C CYS A 104 2.38 -15.00 6.01
N ARG A 105 2.20 -16.01 5.16
CA ARG A 105 1.21 -17.07 5.36
C ARG A 105 1.59 -17.96 6.54
N LEU A 106 2.86 -18.31 6.69
CA LEU A 106 3.37 -19.09 7.82
C LEU A 106 3.22 -18.34 9.15
N ILE A 107 3.60 -17.05 9.21
CA ILE A 107 3.40 -16.20 10.39
C ILE A 107 1.91 -16.14 10.74
N GLY A 108 1.05 -15.87 9.75
CA GLY A 108 -0.38 -15.79 9.98
C GLY A 108 -1.00 -17.11 10.47
N ALA A 109 -0.56 -18.24 9.90
CA ALA A 109 -0.99 -19.57 10.33
C ALA A 109 -0.52 -19.89 11.74
N ALA A 110 0.75 -19.61 12.06
CA ALA A 110 1.33 -19.85 13.39
C ALA A 110 0.63 -19.03 14.48
N LEU A 111 0.40 -17.73 14.23
CA LEU A 111 -0.33 -16.87 15.17
C LEU A 111 -1.78 -17.34 15.37
N ARG A 112 -2.47 -17.73 14.30
CA ARG A 112 -3.84 -18.27 14.39
C ARG A 112 -3.91 -19.60 15.13
N ALA A 113 -2.96 -20.49 14.90
CA ALA A 113 -2.83 -21.75 15.63
C ALA A 113 -2.60 -21.53 17.14
N ASN A 114 -2.04 -20.38 17.52
CA ASN A 114 -1.89 -19.93 18.92
C ASN A 114 -3.09 -19.10 19.43
N GLY A 115 -4.24 -19.16 18.75
CA GLY A 115 -5.50 -18.57 19.21
C GLY A 115 -5.67 -17.08 18.95
N LEU A 116 -4.77 -16.44 18.18
CA LEU A 116 -4.95 -15.03 17.80
C LEU A 116 -5.91 -14.88 16.61
N ARG A 117 -6.70 -13.80 16.61
CA ARG A 117 -7.39 -13.33 15.41
C ARG A 117 -6.42 -12.57 14.52
N VAL A 118 -6.15 -13.11 13.33
CA VAL A 118 -5.10 -12.60 12.44
C VAL A 118 -5.63 -12.32 11.05
N VAL A 119 -5.41 -11.11 10.55
CA VAL A 119 -5.59 -10.76 9.15
C VAL A 119 -4.23 -10.77 8.44
N VAL A 120 -4.16 -11.42 7.28
CA VAL A 120 -2.94 -11.50 6.47
C VAL A 120 -3.20 -10.93 5.10
N LYS A 121 -2.31 -10.10 4.58
CA LYS A 121 -2.30 -9.72 3.17
C LYS A 121 -0.97 -10.09 2.52
N THR A 122 -1.06 -10.79 1.41
CA THR A 122 0.05 -11.10 0.51
C THR A 122 -0.09 -10.38 -0.82
N THR A 123 1.02 -10.06 -1.46
CA THR A 123 1.06 -9.34 -2.73
C THR A 123 1.20 -10.31 -3.91
N GLY A 124 2.17 -11.23 -3.86
CA GLY A 124 2.33 -12.35 -4.81
C GLY A 124 2.14 -12.04 -6.31
N LYS A 125 1.94 -13.08 -7.12
CA LYS A 125 1.40 -12.94 -8.49
C LYS A 125 -0.08 -12.58 -8.47
N MET A 126 -0.80 -13.12 -7.49
CA MET A 126 -2.18 -12.76 -7.17
C MET A 126 -2.20 -12.26 -5.73
N PRO A 127 -2.67 -11.03 -5.49
CA PRO A 127 -2.84 -10.52 -4.13
C PRO A 127 -3.95 -11.30 -3.41
N VAL A 128 -3.67 -11.71 -2.18
CA VAL A 128 -4.62 -12.51 -1.37
C VAL A 128 -4.74 -11.88 0.00
N LEU A 129 -5.99 -11.83 0.47
CA LEU A 129 -6.38 -11.49 1.82
C LEU A 129 -6.83 -12.76 2.53
N ILE A 130 -6.26 -13.03 3.70
CA ILE A 130 -6.73 -14.06 4.62
C ILE A 130 -7.36 -13.34 5.81
N ASP A 131 -8.67 -13.52 5.99
CA ASP A 131 -9.41 -12.83 7.05
C ASP A 131 -9.15 -13.45 8.44
N ALA A 132 -9.72 -12.84 9.50
CA ALA A 132 -9.55 -13.30 10.87
C ALA A 132 -10.11 -14.72 11.10
N SER A 133 -11.04 -15.18 10.26
CA SER A 133 -11.59 -16.54 10.30
C SER A 133 -10.75 -17.54 9.49
N GLY A 134 -9.72 -17.06 8.78
CA GLY A 134 -8.86 -17.88 7.94
C GLY A 134 -9.37 -18.05 6.50
N ASN A 135 -10.43 -17.35 6.10
CA ASN A 135 -10.93 -17.45 4.72
C ASN A 135 -10.04 -16.64 3.77
N GLU A 136 -9.69 -17.25 2.64
CA GLU A 136 -8.88 -16.60 1.62
C GLU A 136 -9.75 -15.96 0.54
N LYS A 137 -9.41 -14.73 0.16
CA LYS A 137 -10.04 -14.00 -0.93
C LYS A 137 -8.97 -13.35 -1.78
N ILE A 138 -9.10 -13.50 -3.09
CA ILE A 138 -8.26 -12.75 -4.04
C ILE A 138 -8.70 -11.28 -3.97
N ILE A 139 -7.74 -10.37 -3.87
CA ILE A 139 -8.02 -8.94 -3.89
C ILE A 139 -8.07 -8.50 -5.35
N GLU A 140 -9.24 -8.04 -5.79
CA GLU A 140 -9.38 -7.42 -7.10
C GLU A 140 -8.82 -6.00 -7.07
N ARG A 141 -7.92 -5.69 -8.01
CA ARG A 141 -7.31 -4.38 -8.13
C ARG A 141 -7.89 -3.64 -9.33
N PRO A 142 -8.63 -2.54 -9.12
CA PRO A 142 -8.97 -1.63 -10.20
C PRO A 142 -7.68 -1.11 -10.86
N PRO A 143 -7.63 -0.91 -12.19
CA PRO A 143 -6.45 -0.41 -12.90
C PRO A 143 -6.28 1.11 -12.68
N THR A 144 -6.19 1.53 -11.42
CA THR A 144 -6.05 2.93 -11.03
C THR A 144 -4.73 3.15 -10.28
N PRO A 145 -4.08 4.33 -10.43
CA PRO A 145 -2.81 4.63 -9.75
C PRO A 145 -2.88 4.54 -8.22
N THR A 146 -4.09 4.61 -7.65
CA THR A 146 -4.33 4.68 -6.20
C THR A 146 -4.86 3.37 -5.60
N ALA A 147 -5.02 2.32 -6.41
CA ALA A 147 -5.56 1.03 -5.97
C ALA A 147 -4.77 0.43 -4.80
N ASN A 148 -3.44 0.50 -4.88
CA ASN A 148 -2.51 -0.03 -3.88
C ASN A 148 -2.66 0.64 -2.50
N LEU A 149 -2.87 1.96 -2.47
CA LEU A 149 -3.05 2.71 -1.23
C LEU A 149 -4.42 2.44 -0.60
N ARG A 150 -5.47 2.38 -1.42
CA ARG A 150 -6.82 2.04 -0.95
C ARG A 150 -6.84 0.63 -0.35
N GLU A 151 -6.25 -0.34 -1.03
CA GLU A 151 -6.12 -1.71 -0.56
C GLU A 151 -5.52 -1.78 0.85
N GLN A 152 -4.37 -1.15 1.08
CA GLN A 152 -3.72 -1.16 2.41
C GLN A 152 -4.63 -0.60 3.51
N LYS A 153 -5.34 0.50 3.23
CA LYS A 153 -6.29 1.09 4.18
C LYS A 153 -7.50 0.21 4.44
N ASP A 154 -8.05 -0.40 3.40
CA ASP A 154 -9.21 -1.28 3.49
C ASP A 154 -8.89 -2.54 4.30
N ILE A 155 -7.67 -3.08 4.18
CA ILE A 155 -7.21 -4.22 4.97
C ILE A 155 -7.07 -3.87 6.46
N VAL A 156 -6.53 -2.69 6.79
CA VAL A 156 -6.47 -2.20 8.18
C VAL A 156 -7.88 -1.98 8.75
N ARG A 157 -8.79 -1.41 7.96
CA ARG A 157 -10.20 -1.26 8.34
C ARG A 157 -10.84 -2.62 8.63
N LEU A 158 -10.69 -3.58 7.72
CA LEU A 158 -11.22 -4.93 7.91
C LEU A 158 -10.64 -5.60 9.17
N ALA A 159 -9.33 -5.49 9.39
CA ALA A 159 -8.70 -6.05 10.57
C ALA A 159 -9.29 -5.47 11.87
N THR A 160 -9.59 -4.17 11.89
CA THR A 160 -10.26 -3.54 13.02
C THR A 160 -11.70 -4.02 13.18
N GLU A 161 -12.48 -4.08 12.10
CA GLU A 161 -13.87 -4.56 12.09
C GLU A 161 -13.99 -6.02 12.54
N GLN A 162 -12.98 -6.84 12.26
CA GLN A 162 -12.89 -8.23 12.70
C GLN A 162 -12.19 -8.39 14.06
N HIS A 163 -11.92 -7.28 14.76
CA HIS A 163 -11.25 -7.25 16.05
C HIS A 163 -9.92 -8.03 16.05
N ALA A 164 -9.16 -7.95 14.96
CA ALA A 164 -7.89 -8.66 14.82
C ALA A 164 -6.91 -8.22 15.91
N GLN A 165 -6.23 -9.19 16.50
CA GLN A 165 -5.16 -8.96 17.45
C GLN A 165 -3.81 -8.81 16.73
N ALA A 166 -3.71 -9.37 15.52
CA ALA A 166 -2.55 -9.22 14.67
C ALA A 166 -2.92 -8.95 13.22
N ILE A 167 -2.09 -8.15 12.54
CA ILE A 167 -2.10 -7.99 11.10
C ILE A 167 -0.71 -8.30 10.55
N VAL A 168 -0.67 -9.07 9.45
CA VAL A 168 0.58 -9.46 8.77
C VAL A 168 0.49 -9.00 7.33
N VAL A 169 1.38 -8.10 6.92
CA VAL A 169 1.31 -7.46 5.62
C VAL A 169 2.61 -7.66 4.86
N GLU A 170 2.51 -8.18 3.65
CA GLU A 170 3.61 -8.20 2.69
C GLU A 170 3.87 -6.80 2.11
N CYS A 171 5.11 -6.33 2.23
CA CYS A 171 5.59 -5.10 1.59
C CYS A 171 5.52 -5.26 0.06
N MET A 172 4.91 -4.27 -0.58
CA MET A 172 4.71 -4.23 -2.04
C MET A 172 5.55 -3.12 -2.71
N ALA A 173 6.01 -2.13 -1.95
CA ALA A 173 6.70 -0.99 -2.50
C ALA A 173 8.14 -1.39 -2.84
N VAL A 174 8.51 -1.29 -4.13
CA VAL A 174 9.91 -1.43 -4.57
C VAL A 174 10.65 -0.12 -4.35
N ASP A 175 9.98 1.00 -4.66
CA ASP A 175 10.47 2.36 -4.45
C ASP A 175 10.68 2.68 -2.95
N PRO A 176 11.86 3.23 -2.55
CA PRO A 176 12.15 3.55 -1.15
C PRO A 176 11.23 4.61 -0.52
N GLU A 177 10.76 5.61 -1.27
CA GLU A 177 9.85 6.62 -0.73
C GLU A 177 8.47 6.03 -0.46
N LEU A 178 7.95 5.24 -1.40
CA LEU A 178 6.69 4.52 -1.22
C LEU A 178 6.77 3.49 -0.10
N ARG A 179 7.92 2.85 0.10
CA ARG A 179 8.16 1.93 1.22
C ARG A 179 8.09 2.66 2.56
N ARG A 180 8.80 3.79 2.70
CA ARG A 180 8.74 4.64 3.90
C ARG A 180 7.34 5.18 4.16
N ALA A 181 6.61 5.56 3.12
CA ALA A 181 5.22 5.97 3.26
C ALA A 181 4.33 4.81 3.75
N SER A 182 4.52 3.60 3.20
CA SER A 182 3.81 2.39 3.63
C SER A 182 4.09 2.08 5.11
N GLU A 183 5.35 2.10 5.53
CA GLU A 183 5.71 1.84 6.92
C GLU A 183 5.21 2.94 7.85
N ASN A 184 5.61 4.20 7.63
CA ASN A 184 5.39 5.27 8.60
C ASN A 184 3.94 5.76 8.67
N THR A 185 3.13 5.49 7.65
CA THR A 185 1.75 6.00 7.56
C THR A 185 0.70 4.90 7.49
N LEU A 186 0.92 3.84 6.71
CA LEU A 186 -0.13 2.88 6.40
C LEU A 186 -0.14 1.68 7.32
N ILE A 187 1.04 1.18 7.73
CA ILE A 187 1.18 -0.05 8.52
C ILE A 187 1.62 0.24 9.96
N ARG A 188 2.57 1.17 10.17
CA ARG A 188 3.17 1.52 11.47
C ARG A 188 3.48 0.27 12.30
N ALA A 189 4.32 -0.60 11.74
CA ALA A 189 4.58 -1.92 12.27
C ALA A 189 5.08 -1.85 13.73
N THR A 190 4.79 -2.88 14.51
CA THR A 190 5.47 -3.13 15.79
C THR A 190 6.65 -4.06 15.60
N LEU A 191 6.60 -4.87 14.55
CA LEU A 191 7.63 -5.84 14.20
C LEU A 191 7.81 -5.89 12.67
N ALA A 192 9.06 -5.81 12.23
CA ALA A 192 9.44 -6.09 10.85
C ALA A 192 9.99 -7.50 10.71
N VAL A 193 9.76 -8.13 9.57
CA VAL A 193 10.46 -9.35 9.16
C VAL A 193 11.17 -9.06 7.85
N ILE A 194 12.49 -9.26 7.82
CA ILE A 194 13.28 -9.15 6.60
C ILE A 194 13.75 -10.57 6.23
N THR A 195 13.23 -11.12 5.14
CA THR A 195 13.49 -12.54 4.79
C THR A 195 14.91 -12.74 4.26
N ASN A 196 15.32 -11.98 3.25
CA ASN A 196 16.64 -12.01 2.63
C ASN A 196 16.87 -10.76 1.77
N VAL A 197 18.14 -10.49 1.46
CA VAL A 197 18.56 -9.39 0.58
C VAL A 197 19.38 -9.94 -0.58
N ARG A 198 18.77 -9.98 -1.76
CA ARG A 198 19.35 -10.47 -3.02
C ARG A 198 19.50 -9.34 -4.03
N ARG A 199 20.30 -9.59 -5.07
CA ARG A 199 20.45 -8.71 -6.25
C ARG A 199 19.23 -8.79 -7.16
N ASP A 200 18.05 -8.52 -6.62
CA ASP A 200 16.82 -8.38 -7.39
C ASP A 200 16.48 -6.88 -7.44
N HIS A 201 16.04 -6.36 -8.59
CA HIS A 201 15.62 -4.96 -8.76
C HIS A 201 16.66 -3.88 -8.37
N LEU A 202 17.96 -4.10 -8.62
CA LEU A 202 19.02 -3.14 -8.29
C LEU A 202 18.80 -1.77 -8.98
N GLU A 203 18.11 -1.75 -10.11
CA GLU A 203 17.72 -0.52 -10.82
C GLU A 203 16.78 0.39 -10.02
N VAL A 204 16.06 -0.16 -9.01
CA VAL A 204 15.15 0.60 -8.13
C VAL A 204 15.59 0.58 -6.66
N ILE A 205 16.12 -0.55 -6.19
CA ILE A 205 16.51 -0.76 -4.79
C ILE A 205 17.97 -0.31 -4.55
N GLY A 206 18.70 0.12 -5.58
CA GLY A 206 19.99 0.79 -5.47
C GLY A 206 21.14 0.03 -6.13
N PRO A 207 22.26 0.72 -6.40
CA PRO A 207 23.31 0.25 -7.30
C PRO A 207 24.06 -0.98 -6.78
N ASP A 208 23.98 -1.24 -5.47
CA ASP A 208 24.68 -2.32 -4.80
C ASP A 208 23.82 -2.96 -3.70
N ILE A 209 24.23 -4.15 -3.29
CA ILE A 209 23.54 -4.96 -2.28
C ILE A 209 23.43 -4.25 -0.92
N GLY A 210 24.43 -3.45 -0.54
CA GLY A 210 24.41 -2.69 0.71
C GLY A 210 23.36 -1.58 0.68
N THR A 211 23.20 -0.90 -0.47
CA THR A 211 22.07 0.02 -0.67
C THR A 211 20.73 -0.72 -0.64
N GLY A 212 20.68 -1.93 -1.21
CA GLY A 212 19.50 -2.79 -1.11
C GLY A 212 19.11 -3.12 0.34
N ALA A 213 20.08 -3.46 1.18
CA ALA A 213 19.85 -3.72 2.61
C ALA A 213 19.31 -2.48 3.34
N ARG A 214 19.87 -1.29 3.07
CA ARG A 214 19.38 -0.03 3.65
C ARG A 214 17.95 0.27 3.24
N ASN A 215 17.63 0.10 1.95
CA ASN A 215 16.29 0.36 1.43
C ASN A 215 15.26 -0.64 1.95
N LEU A 216 15.61 -1.92 2.11
CA LEU A 216 14.73 -2.90 2.75
C LEU A 216 14.58 -2.63 4.26
N SER A 217 15.56 -1.98 4.90
CA SER A 217 15.48 -1.60 6.31
C SER A 217 14.49 -0.45 6.59
N ASP A 218 13.91 0.17 5.55
CA ASP A 218 12.87 1.18 5.73
C ASP A 218 11.58 0.65 6.35
N VAL A 219 11.36 -0.68 6.36
CA VAL A 219 10.24 -1.29 7.10
C VAL A 219 10.53 -1.48 8.59
N ILE A 220 11.78 -1.28 9.06
CA ILE A 220 12.11 -1.43 10.47
C ILE A 220 11.40 -0.34 11.27
N PRO A 221 10.53 -0.70 12.23
CA PRO A 221 9.80 0.30 13.01
C PRO A 221 10.69 0.91 14.11
N PRO A 222 10.55 2.23 14.39
CA PRO A 222 11.27 2.87 15.48
C PRO A 222 10.85 2.29 16.84
N ASN A 223 11.82 2.01 17.71
CA ASN A 223 11.62 1.35 19.02
C ASN A 223 10.92 -0.02 18.95
N GLY A 224 10.89 -0.65 17.77
CA GLY A 224 10.24 -1.95 17.58
C GLY A 224 11.24 -3.10 17.54
N THR A 225 10.89 -4.15 16.80
CA THR A 225 11.76 -5.32 16.58
C THR A 225 11.87 -5.63 15.09
N VAL A 226 13.04 -6.04 14.63
CA VAL A 226 13.25 -6.67 13.32
C VAL A 226 13.70 -8.11 13.50
N VAL A 227 13.05 -9.03 12.80
CA VAL A 227 13.42 -10.45 12.74
C VAL A 227 14.01 -10.74 11.36
N THR A 228 15.14 -11.45 11.31
CA THR A 228 15.78 -11.76 10.04
C THR A 228 16.53 -13.09 10.07
N ALA A 229 16.47 -13.83 8.97
CA ALA A 229 17.33 -14.98 8.67
C ALA A 229 18.57 -14.57 7.83
N GLU A 230 18.65 -13.30 7.40
CA GLU A 230 19.76 -12.80 6.59
C GLU A 230 21.04 -12.69 7.42
N GLN A 231 22.03 -13.52 7.07
CA GLN A 231 23.33 -13.55 7.75
C GLN A 231 24.38 -12.67 7.06
N ARG A 232 24.37 -12.60 5.73
CA ARG A 232 25.45 -11.97 4.96
C ARG A 232 25.47 -10.46 5.10
N LEU A 233 24.30 -9.85 5.23
CA LEU A 233 24.13 -8.40 5.41
C LEU A 233 23.65 -8.03 6.80
N LEU A 234 23.74 -8.95 7.76
CA LEU A 234 23.34 -8.72 9.12
C LEU A 234 23.95 -7.44 9.73
N PRO A 235 25.25 -7.12 9.53
CA PRO A 235 25.82 -5.87 10.05
C PRO A 235 25.09 -4.63 9.53
N ALA A 236 24.74 -4.59 8.24
CA ALA A 236 24.02 -3.46 7.66
C ALA A 236 22.60 -3.33 8.22
N LEU A 237 21.91 -4.46 8.45
CA LEU A 237 20.59 -4.47 9.08
C LEU A 237 20.66 -4.04 10.55
N GLN A 238 21.73 -4.41 11.27
CA GLN A 238 21.99 -4.00 12.64
C GLN A 238 22.23 -2.49 12.73
N ASP A 239 23.06 -1.93 11.86
CA ASP A 239 23.31 -0.48 11.80
C ASP A 239 22.01 0.31 11.57
N GLU A 240 21.15 -0.17 10.66
CA GLU A 240 19.87 0.48 10.36
C GLU A 240 18.84 0.32 11.49
N ALA A 241 18.86 -0.82 12.20
CA ALA A 241 18.02 -1.04 13.38
C ALA A 241 18.46 -0.16 14.55
N GLU A 242 19.77 0.00 14.78
CA GLU A 242 20.32 0.85 15.84
C GLU A 242 19.91 2.31 15.66
N LYS A 243 19.98 2.84 14.44
CA LYS A 243 19.50 4.20 14.08
C LYS A 243 18.03 4.43 14.43
N ARG A 244 17.25 3.36 14.50
CA ARG A 244 15.80 3.36 14.80
C ARG A 244 15.50 2.92 16.23
N HIS A 245 16.52 2.66 17.06
CA HIS A 245 16.38 2.06 18.39
C HIS A 245 15.58 0.75 18.39
N ALA A 246 15.65 0.00 17.29
CA ALA A 246 14.95 -1.26 17.12
C ALA A 246 15.82 -2.44 17.59
N ARG A 247 15.19 -3.44 18.18
CA ARG A 247 15.86 -4.69 18.55
C ARG A 247 16.00 -5.60 17.34
N VAL A 248 17.18 -6.17 17.14
CA VAL A 248 17.40 -7.19 16.10
C VAL A 248 17.28 -8.58 16.73
N VAL A 249 16.49 -9.45 16.10
CA VAL A 249 16.39 -10.88 16.41
C VAL A 249 16.80 -11.66 15.17
N THR A 250 17.90 -12.41 15.30
CA THR A 250 18.35 -13.30 14.25
C THR A 250 17.78 -14.69 14.46
N VAL A 251 17.43 -15.35 13.37
CA VAL A 251 17.01 -16.76 13.38
C VAL A 251 18.00 -17.57 12.54
N ASP A 252 18.32 -18.77 13.02
CA ASP A 252 19.22 -19.70 12.34
C ASP A 252 18.40 -20.75 11.59
N PRO A 253 18.42 -20.75 10.24
CA PRO A 253 17.71 -21.73 9.44
C PRO A 253 18.10 -23.18 9.77
N GLU A 254 19.32 -23.43 10.25
CA GLU A 254 19.79 -24.78 10.58
C GLU A 254 19.06 -25.40 11.78
N THR A 255 18.33 -24.59 12.55
CA THR A 255 17.44 -25.08 13.63
C THR A 255 16.17 -25.75 13.10
N VAL A 256 15.86 -25.58 11.81
CA VAL A 256 14.70 -26.17 11.13
C VAL A 256 15.10 -27.50 10.48
N SER A 257 14.40 -28.58 10.85
CA SER A 257 14.65 -29.91 10.29
C SER A 257 14.08 -30.07 8.88
N ASP A 258 14.75 -30.87 8.05
CA ASP A 258 14.27 -31.18 6.69
C ASP A 258 12.92 -31.91 6.73
N ALA A 259 12.72 -32.79 7.72
CA ALA A 259 11.45 -33.48 7.94
C ALA A 259 10.27 -32.52 8.18
N LEU A 260 10.51 -31.37 8.83
CA LEU A 260 9.47 -30.34 8.98
C LEU A 260 9.14 -29.71 7.63
N LEU A 261 10.14 -29.41 6.80
CA LEU A 261 9.91 -28.87 5.45
C LEU A 261 9.15 -29.84 4.56
N GLU A 262 9.47 -31.13 4.63
CA GLU A 262 8.78 -32.20 3.88
C GLU A 262 7.30 -32.36 4.29
N SER A 263 6.92 -31.91 5.49
CA SER A 263 5.53 -31.95 5.94
C SER A 263 4.63 -30.91 5.24
N PHE A 264 5.20 -29.89 4.60
CA PHE A 264 4.42 -28.88 3.89
C PHE A 264 4.01 -29.37 2.49
N PRO A 265 2.77 -29.10 2.04
CA PRO A 265 2.29 -29.52 0.72
C PRO A 265 2.89 -28.70 -0.43
N TYR A 266 3.79 -27.76 -0.15
CA TYR A 266 4.43 -26.88 -1.10
C TYR A 266 5.88 -26.61 -0.68
N ILE A 267 6.70 -26.23 -1.66
CA ILE A 267 8.11 -25.90 -1.45
C ILE A 267 8.22 -24.75 -0.44
N THR A 268 8.88 -25.04 0.68
CA THR A 268 9.19 -24.10 1.76
C THR A 268 10.70 -24.14 2.01
N PHE A 269 11.27 -23.02 2.40
CA PHE A 269 12.71 -22.88 2.67
C PHE A 269 12.90 -22.68 4.18
N LYS A 270 14.04 -23.12 4.73
CA LYS A 270 14.32 -23.03 6.17
C LYS A 270 14.34 -21.59 6.69
N GLU A 271 14.65 -20.65 5.80
CA GLU A 271 14.70 -19.22 6.09
C GLU A 271 13.32 -18.56 6.25
N ASN A 272 12.23 -19.25 5.87
CA ASN A 272 10.87 -18.70 5.90
C ASN A 272 10.13 -19.00 7.22
#